data_AF-A0A5J4PJ22-F1
#
_entry.id   AF-A0A5J4PJ22-F1
#
_cell.length_a   1.000
_cell.length_b   1.000
_cell.length_c   1.000
_cell.angle_alpha   90.00
_cell.angle_beta   90.00
_cell.angle_gamma   90.00
#
_symmetry.space_group_name_H-M   'P 1'
#
loop_
_entity.id
_entity.type
_entity.pdbx_description
1 polymer ?
#
loop_
_entity_poly.entity_id
_entity_poly.type
_entity_poly.pdbx_seq_one_letter_code
_entity_poly.pdbx_strand_id
1 'polypeptide(L)'
;VSTEGMGYSGLGPVYIRKSCIACHPSYGGRSKRVDKFDTSDSRNGYLLMIYDPESPTLALASQYFTGMTQTSAVPPFKSPINEAGIKLEWLPYTDEYGNKYPDGTTYSLIYPKVTIAQDAILFKDFDMSKHAASIEGTIGIYGTGLLDAISDEDLRAQHEEEQKRGYAPGVIGADIDETGLNPYYPGKHPGRFTYLCTRATLDNGPGSNAIWNITNVTRPDRQYHYITSEYAKVSSQDPDIQQALGQNEEEIYNYLMSRELKPEMTMEDYDAFMVWHRGLAVPAARNLDD
;
A
#
# COMPACT_ATOMS: atom_id res chain seq x y z
N VAL A 1 4.79 16.48 12.30
CA VAL A 1 5.44 15.29 12.89
C VAL A 1 4.80 15.14 14.27
N SER A 2 4.44 13.91 14.64
CA SER A 2 3.64 13.57 15.81
C SER A 2 4.16 14.16 17.11
N THR A 3 3.27 14.67 17.96
CA THR A 3 3.55 14.96 19.37
C THR A 3 3.39 13.70 20.19
N GLU A 4 4.38 13.41 21.04
CA GLU A 4 4.33 12.35 22.04
C GLU A 4 3.03 12.47 22.87
N GLY A 5 2.28 11.37 22.99
CA GLY A 5 1.00 11.34 23.73
C GLY A 5 -0.28 11.55 22.89
N MET A 6 -0.19 11.71 21.57
CA MET A 6 -1.36 11.54 20.70
C MET A 6 -1.45 10.08 20.23
N GLY A 7 -2.59 9.42 20.43
CA GLY A 7 -2.85 8.10 19.83
C GLY A 7 -2.71 8.16 18.31
N TYR A 8 -2.15 7.11 17.70
CA TYR A 8 -1.93 7.01 16.24
C TYR A 8 -0.89 7.97 15.66
N SER A 9 0.19 8.20 16.39
CA SER A 9 1.24 9.14 16.00
C SER A 9 2.53 8.38 15.63
N GLY A 10 3.28 8.89 14.66
CA GLY A 10 4.53 8.28 14.20
C GLY A 10 4.68 8.28 12.68
N LEU A 11 5.93 8.32 12.22
CA LEU A 11 6.36 8.09 10.85
C LEU A 11 7.80 7.60 10.90
N GLY A 12 8.10 6.52 10.18
CA GLY A 12 9.49 6.13 9.95
C GLY A 12 10.27 7.16 9.12
N PRO A 13 11.53 6.86 8.76
CA PRO A 13 12.38 7.76 7.97
C PRO A 13 11.75 8.11 6.62
N VAL A 14 10.95 7.18 6.08
CA VAL A 14 10.20 7.31 4.83
C VAL A 14 8.79 6.78 5.00
N TYR A 15 7.86 7.31 4.21
CA TYR A 15 6.46 6.92 4.21
C TYR A 15 5.85 7.13 2.82
N ILE A 16 4.65 6.59 2.61
CA ILE A 16 3.80 6.84 1.44
C ILE A 16 2.68 7.82 1.79
N ARG A 17 2.02 7.64 2.94
CA ARG A 17 1.01 8.57 3.47
C ARG A 17 1.16 8.73 4.97
N LYS A 18 0.53 9.79 5.48
CA LYS A 18 0.51 10.11 6.92
C LYS A 18 -0.64 9.42 7.67
N SER A 19 -1.65 8.93 6.96
CA SER A 19 -2.83 8.29 7.57
C SER A 19 -3.64 7.51 6.54
N CYS A 20 -4.52 6.62 7.02
CA CYS A 20 -5.44 5.87 6.16
C CYS A 20 -6.37 6.79 5.36
N ILE A 21 -6.93 7.84 5.97
CA ILE A 21 -7.85 8.77 5.28
C ILE A 21 -7.18 9.56 4.16
N ALA A 22 -5.86 9.78 4.23
CA ALA A 22 -5.11 10.42 3.15
C ALA A 22 -4.99 9.53 1.89
N CYS A 23 -5.16 8.21 2.05
CA CYS A 23 -5.21 7.25 0.94
C CYS A 23 -6.65 6.85 0.55
N HIS A 24 -7.61 6.98 1.46
CA HIS A 24 -9.01 6.55 1.31
C HIS A 24 -9.98 7.74 1.46
N PRO A 25 -10.03 8.66 0.48
CA PRO A 25 -10.83 9.88 0.57
C PRO A 25 -12.32 9.58 0.79
N SER A 26 -13.01 10.54 1.40
CA SER A 26 -14.43 10.47 1.76
C SER A 26 -14.80 9.32 2.69
N TYR A 27 -13.83 8.83 3.49
CA TYR A 27 -13.98 7.72 4.44
C TYR A 27 -14.33 6.46 3.63
N GLY A 28 -13.38 5.62 3.20
CA GLY A 28 -13.71 4.36 2.50
C GLY A 28 -13.94 4.40 0.99
N GLY A 29 -13.78 5.56 0.35
CA GLY A 29 -13.72 5.66 -1.12
C GLY A 29 -12.45 5.05 -1.70
N ARG A 30 -12.52 4.63 -2.97
CA ARG A 30 -11.33 4.33 -3.79
C ARG A 30 -10.60 5.63 -4.14
N SER A 31 -9.35 5.52 -4.58
CA SER A 31 -8.59 6.66 -5.08
C SER A 31 -9.37 7.46 -6.12
N LYS A 32 -9.31 8.79 -6.03
CA LYS A 32 -9.86 9.65 -7.07
C LYS A 32 -8.82 9.84 -8.16
N ARG A 33 -9.25 9.88 -9.43
CA ARG A 33 -8.38 10.27 -10.55
C ARG A 33 -7.76 11.65 -10.27
N VAL A 34 -6.44 11.72 -10.40
CA VAL A 34 -5.64 12.96 -10.27
C VAL A 34 -4.78 13.14 -11.50
N ASP A 35 -4.45 14.40 -11.81
CA ASP A 35 -3.61 14.75 -12.97
C ASP A 35 -2.12 14.89 -12.59
N LYS A 36 -1.81 14.81 -11.28
CA LYS A 36 -0.46 14.88 -10.74
C LYS A 36 -0.29 13.81 -9.67
N PHE A 37 0.83 13.10 -9.69
CA PHE A 37 1.23 12.24 -8.57
C PHE A 37 1.78 13.13 -7.46
N ASP A 38 0.98 13.32 -6.40
CA ASP A 38 1.31 14.12 -5.22
C ASP A 38 0.70 13.45 -3.99
N THR A 39 1.52 12.87 -3.14
CA THR A 39 1.03 12.07 -2.00
C THR A 39 0.56 12.95 -0.83
N SER A 40 0.80 14.26 -0.91
CA SER A 40 0.27 15.24 0.04
C SER A 40 -1.20 15.62 -0.25
N ASP A 41 -1.68 15.40 -1.48
CA ASP A 41 -3.09 15.58 -1.83
C ASP A 41 -3.91 14.40 -1.29
N SER A 42 -4.82 14.67 -0.35
CA SER A 42 -5.70 13.67 0.26
C SER A 42 -6.68 13.00 -0.70
N ARG A 43 -6.78 13.47 -1.95
CA ARG A 43 -7.57 12.84 -3.02
C ARG A 43 -6.74 11.81 -3.80
N ASN A 44 -5.42 11.93 -3.78
CA ASN A 44 -4.52 11.00 -4.42
C ASN A 44 -4.35 9.75 -3.56
N GLY A 45 -5.17 8.74 -3.81
CA GLY A 45 -5.04 7.41 -3.20
C GLY A 45 -4.14 6.45 -3.98
N TYR A 46 -3.35 6.91 -4.96
CA TYR A 46 -2.53 6.01 -5.75
C TYR A 46 -1.22 5.63 -5.05
N LEU A 47 -0.88 4.34 -5.14
CA LEU A 47 0.42 3.79 -4.76
C LEU A 47 1.28 3.66 -6.01
N LEU A 48 2.56 4.02 -5.90
CA LEU A 48 3.52 3.88 -7.00
C LEU A 48 4.12 2.48 -7.01
N MET A 49 4.10 1.84 -8.16
CA MET A 49 4.78 0.57 -8.38
C MET A 49 5.85 0.74 -9.46
N ILE A 50 7.06 0.26 -9.16
CA ILE A 50 8.13 0.06 -10.15
C ILE A 50 8.17 -1.43 -10.47
N TYR A 51 8.34 -1.80 -11.73
CA TYR A 51 8.41 -3.20 -12.15
C TYR A 51 9.38 -3.39 -13.32
N ASP A 52 9.84 -4.63 -13.46
CA ASP A 52 10.61 -5.07 -14.62
C ASP A 52 9.63 -5.43 -15.76
N PRO A 53 9.68 -4.76 -16.93
CA PRO A 53 8.80 -5.06 -18.05
C PRO A 53 9.04 -6.46 -18.65
N GLU A 54 10.22 -7.08 -18.45
CA GLU A 54 10.51 -8.45 -18.88
C GLU A 54 9.92 -9.50 -17.94
N SER A 55 9.68 -9.13 -16.67
CA SER A 55 9.04 -9.97 -15.65
C SER A 55 7.98 -9.14 -14.91
N PRO A 56 6.81 -8.88 -15.52
CA PRO A 56 5.81 -7.95 -15.00
C PRO A 56 5.08 -8.53 -13.78
N THR A 57 5.75 -8.56 -12.64
CA THR A 57 5.11 -8.63 -11.34
C THR A 57 4.62 -7.23 -10.97
N LEU A 58 3.50 -7.14 -10.26
CA LEU A 58 2.82 -5.87 -9.95
C LEU A 58 3.69 -4.86 -9.17
N ALA A 59 4.72 -5.33 -8.46
CA ALA A 59 5.66 -4.48 -7.74
C ALA A 59 7.03 -5.15 -7.59
N LEU A 60 8.09 -4.39 -7.84
CA LEU A 60 9.47 -4.79 -7.62
C LEU A 60 9.85 -4.53 -6.16
N ALA A 61 9.63 -5.52 -5.30
CA ALA A 61 10.46 -5.64 -4.11
C ALA A 61 11.89 -6.00 -4.58
N SER A 62 12.83 -5.07 -4.44
CA SER A 62 14.22 -5.23 -4.86
C SER A 62 15.17 -4.81 -3.75
N GLN A 63 16.47 -4.86 -4.04
CA GLN A 63 17.48 -4.24 -3.18
C GLN A 63 17.24 -2.73 -2.98
N TYR A 64 16.61 -2.06 -3.95
CA TYR A 64 16.39 -0.61 -3.94
C TYR A 64 15.06 -0.22 -3.30
N PHE A 65 13.96 -0.80 -3.79
CA PHE A 65 12.60 -0.42 -3.40
C PHE A 65 11.91 -1.55 -2.61
N THR A 66 11.16 -1.16 -1.59
CA THR A 66 10.24 -2.08 -0.91
C THR A 66 9.03 -2.38 -1.80
N GLY A 67 8.28 -3.45 -1.46
CA GLY A 67 7.09 -3.84 -2.24
C GLY A 67 5.98 -2.78 -2.29
N MET A 68 6.00 -1.79 -1.37
CA MET A 68 5.21 -0.56 -1.47
C MET A 68 6.18 0.61 -1.57
N THR A 69 6.33 1.20 -2.75
CA THR A 69 7.37 2.21 -3.00
C THR A 69 7.17 3.46 -2.16
N GLN A 70 8.11 3.74 -1.26
CA GLN A 70 8.09 4.93 -0.40
C GLN A 70 8.49 6.18 -1.22
N THR A 71 7.74 7.27 -1.07
CA THR A 71 7.86 8.48 -1.91
C THR A 71 7.95 9.77 -1.10
N SER A 72 7.74 9.70 0.21
CA SER A 72 7.93 10.80 1.15
C SER A 72 8.94 10.43 2.24
N ALA A 73 9.54 11.45 2.86
CA ALA A 73 10.49 11.30 3.96
C ALA A 73 10.24 12.30 5.09
N VAL A 74 10.67 11.95 6.29
CA VAL A 74 10.73 12.86 7.44
C VAL A 74 12.13 13.48 7.49
N PRO A 75 12.28 14.81 7.65
CA PRO A 75 13.61 15.41 7.80
C PRO A 75 14.40 14.79 8.95
N PRO A 76 15.72 14.56 8.80
CA PRO A 76 16.56 14.97 7.66
C PRO A 76 16.62 13.96 6.51
N PHE A 77 15.91 12.84 6.58
CA PHE A 77 15.94 11.80 5.57
C PHE A 77 15.38 12.27 4.21
N LYS A 78 15.80 11.58 3.14
CA LYS A 78 15.43 11.89 1.74
C LYS A 78 14.57 10.76 1.19
N SER A 79 13.55 11.10 0.39
CA SER A 79 12.67 10.10 -0.22
C SER A 79 13.43 9.22 -1.22
N PRO A 80 13.16 7.91 -1.32
CA PRO A 80 13.77 7.04 -2.33
C PRO A 80 13.49 7.50 -3.77
N ILE A 81 12.34 8.15 -3.97
CA ILE A 81 11.93 8.77 -5.23
C ILE A 81 11.36 10.15 -4.92
N ASN A 82 11.89 11.19 -5.56
CA ASN A 82 11.33 12.53 -5.50
C ASN A 82 10.10 12.63 -6.41
N GLU A 83 8.93 12.86 -5.82
CA GLU A 83 7.65 12.95 -6.55
C GLU A 83 7.62 14.02 -7.64
N ALA A 84 8.44 15.07 -7.54
CA ALA A 84 8.53 16.11 -8.58
C ALA A 84 9.00 15.56 -9.93
N GLY A 85 9.74 14.44 -9.95
CA GLY A 85 10.17 13.77 -11.17
C GLY A 85 9.20 12.67 -11.65
N ILE A 86 8.05 12.48 -10.99
CA ILE A 86 7.02 11.54 -11.41
C ILE A 86 5.99 12.27 -12.28
N LYS A 87 5.82 11.79 -13.52
CA LYS A 87 4.79 12.28 -14.43
C LYS A 87 3.70 11.22 -14.58
N LEU A 88 2.45 11.65 -14.41
CA LEU A 88 1.24 10.85 -14.59
C LEU A 88 0.43 11.42 -15.76
N GLU A 89 0.09 10.57 -16.73
CA GLU A 89 -0.74 10.93 -17.87
C GLU A 89 -1.88 9.93 -18.03
N TRP A 90 -3.09 10.42 -18.31
CA TRP A 90 -4.24 9.56 -18.65
C TRP A 90 -4.41 9.51 -20.15
N LEU A 91 -4.00 8.40 -20.77
CA LEU A 91 -4.05 8.23 -22.22
C LEU A 91 -5.36 7.57 -22.63
N PRO A 92 -5.97 7.96 -23.77
CA PRO A 92 -7.15 7.31 -24.29
C PRO A 92 -6.84 5.88 -24.73
N TYR A 93 -7.80 4.99 -24.54
CA TYR A 93 -7.76 3.60 -25.01
C TYR A 93 -8.98 3.30 -25.86
N THR A 94 -8.80 2.49 -26.90
CA THR A 94 -9.89 1.94 -27.72
C THR A 94 -9.90 0.43 -27.54
N ASP A 95 -11.00 -0.10 -27.02
CA ASP A 95 -11.15 -1.55 -26.86
C ASP A 95 -11.61 -2.24 -28.15
N GLU A 96 -11.82 -3.56 -28.05
CA GLU A 96 -12.26 -4.42 -29.15
C GLU A 96 -13.66 -4.07 -29.70
N TYR A 97 -14.46 -3.30 -28.96
CA TYR A 97 -15.79 -2.84 -29.37
C TYR A 97 -15.77 -1.44 -29.98
N GLY A 98 -14.59 -0.84 -30.15
CA GLY A 98 -14.45 0.53 -30.67
C GLY A 98 -15.03 1.58 -29.74
N ASN A 99 -15.07 1.30 -28.43
CA ASN A 99 -15.69 2.13 -27.40
C ASN A 99 -17.18 2.42 -27.62
N LYS A 100 -17.93 1.43 -28.10
CA LYS A 100 -19.38 1.52 -28.33
C LYS A 100 -20.12 0.31 -27.78
N TYR A 101 -21.27 0.56 -27.16
CA TYR A 101 -22.23 -0.47 -26.82
C TYR A 101 -22.98 -0.96 -28.08
N PRO A 102 -23.65 -2.13 -28.04
CA PRO A 102 -24.41 -2.66 -29.16
C PRO A 102 -25.54 -1.75 -29.68
N ASP A 103 -26.05 -0.85 -28.85
CA ASP A 103 -27.06 0.15 -29.20
C ASP A 103 -26.47 1.41 -29.87
N GLY A 104 -25.14 1.47 -30.03
CA GLY A 104 -24.40 2.59 -30.61
C GLY A 104 -23.99 3.66 -29.60
N THR A 105 -24.39 3.55 -28.33
CA THR A 105 -23.97 4.47 -27.27
C THR A 105 -22.45 4.39 -27.08
N THR A 106 -21.77 5.54 -27.05
CA THR A 106 -20.31 5.61 -26.90
C THR A 106 -19.89 5.70 -25.45
N TYR A 107 -18.76 5.11 -25.11
CA TYR A 107 -18.06 5.34 -23.84
C TYR A 107 -16.62 5.79 -24.11
N SER A 108 -15.89 6.16 -23.05
CA SER A 108 -14.48 6.53 -23.14
C SER A 108 -13.67 5.69 -22.17
N LEU A 109 -12.61 5.05 -22.67
CA LEU A 109 -11.64 4.36 -21.85
C LEU A 109 -10.35 5.17 -21.78
N ILE A 110 -9.72 5.15 -20.62
CA ILE A 110 -8.41 5.75 -20.37
C ILE A 110 -7.56 4.80 -19.54
N TYR A 111 -6.26 4.91 -19.65
CA TYR A 111 -5.29 4.19 -18.81
C TYR A 111 -4.18 5.13 -18.34
N PRO A 112 -3.60 4.88 -17.15
CA PRO A 112 -2.51 5.69 -16.66
C PRO A 112 -1.19 5.29 -17.34
N LYS A 113 -0.40 6.28 -17.74
CA LYS A 113 1.00 6.15 -18.09
C LYS A 113 1.82 6.91 -17.05
N VAL A 114 2.76 6.21 -16.42
CA VAL A 114 3.66 6.78 -15.41
C VAL A 114 5.07 6.77 -15.95
N THR A 115 5.77 7.89 -15.84
CA THR A 115 7.20 7.97 -16.13
C THR A 115 7.92 8.63 -14.97
N ILE A 116 9.08 8.09 -14.60
CA ILE A 116 9.91 8.61 -13.51
C ILE A 116 11.22 9.10 -14.12
N ALA A 117 11.60 10.34 -13.81
CA ALA A 117 12.88 10.89 -14.23
C ALA A 117 14.03 10.20 -13.47
N GLN A 118 15.14 9.91 -14.16
CA GLN A 118 16.28 9.20 -13.55
C GLN A 118 16.90 9.96 -12.37
N ASP A 119 16.91 11.29 -12.44
CA ASP A 119 17.41 12.19 -11.39
C ASP A 119 16.46 12.32 -10.19
N ALA A 120 15.24 11.77 -10.29
CA ALA A 120 14.32 11.65 -9.17
C ALA A 120 14.64 10.46 -8.26
N ILE A 121 15.43 9.49 -8.72
CA ILE A 121 15.77 8.28 -7.99
C ILE A 121 16.98 8.53 -7.08
N LEU A 122 16.85 8.18 -5.80
CA LEU A 122 17.94 8.33 -4.81
C LEU A 122 19.15 7.42 -5.12
N PHE A 123 18.91 6.26 -5.71
CA PHE A 123 19.90 5.22 -6.01
C PHE A 123 20.59 5.49 -7.35
N LYS A 124 21.85 5.94 -7.31
CA LYS A 124 22.60 6.38 -8.50
C LYS A 124 22.87 5.28 -9.53
N ASP A 125 22.92 4.04 -9.06
CA ASP A 125 23.17 2.82 -9.82
C ASP A 125 21.90 2.16 -10.34
N PHE A 126 20.71 2.63 -9.91
CA PHE A 126 19.44 2.17 -10.46
C PHE A 126 19.20 2.76 -11.85
N ASP A 127 18.91 1.91 -12.83
CA ASP A 127 18.68 2.31 -14.23
C ASP A 127 17.18 2.27 -14.57
N MET A 128 16.53 3.44 -14.49
CA MET A 128 15.09 3.57 -14.78
C MET A 128 14.76 3.28 -16.26
N SER A 129 15.74 3.33 -17.18
CA SER A 129 15.49 3.02 -18.60
C SER A 129 15.20 1.53 -18.85
N LYS A 130 15.58 0.67 -17.91
CA LYS A 130 15.30 -0.78 -17.92
C LYS A 130 14.04 -1.16 -17.15
N HIS A 131 13.38 -0.19 -16.53
CA HIS A 131 12.23 -0.43 -15.68
C HIS A 131 11.02 0.38 -16.15
N ALA A 132 9.84 -0.01 -15.66
CA ALA A 132 8.60 0.70 -15.90
C ALA A 132 7.93 1.04 -14.57
N ALA A 133 6.96 1.95 -14.63
CA ALA A 133 6.19 2.37 -13.48
C ALA A 133 4.68 2.32 -13.77
N SER A 134 3.91 2.00 -12.75
CA SER A 134 2.45 2.01 -12.76
C SER A 134 1.91 2.58 -11.45
N ILE A 135 0.61 2.80 -11.41
CA ILE A 135 -0.10 3.18 -10.19
C ILE A 135 -1.16 2.13 -9.84
N GLU A 136 -1.26 1.82 -8.56
CA GLU A 136 -2.34 1.03 -7.99
C GLU A 136 -3.29 1.96 -7.23
N GLY A 137 -4.59 1.88 -7.53
CA GLY A 137 -5.60 2.57 -6.75
C GLY A 137 -5.83 1.85 -5.42
N THR A 138 -5.80 2.58 -4.31
CA THR A 138 -6.17 2.06 -2.99
C THR A 138 -7.55 1.40 -3.00
N ILE A 139 -7.62 0.24 -2.33
CA ILE A 139 -8.86 -0.50 -2.11
C ILE A 139 -9.85 0.31 -1.25
N GLY A 140 -11.14 -0.02 -1.31
CA GLY A 140 -12.10 0.50 -0.32
C GLY A 140 -11.87 -0.16 1.04
N ILE A 141 -11.96 0.60 2.13
CA ILE A 141 -11.89 0.08 3.51
C ILE A 141 -13.26 -0.20 4.12
N TYR A 142 -14.35 0.20 3.46
CA TYR A 142 -15.69 -0.13 3.94
C TYR A 142 -16.05 -1.58 3.71
N GLY A 143 -16.70 -2.17 4.72
CA GLY A 143 -17.17 -3.55 4.66
C GLY A 143 -16.03 -4.57 4.72
N THR A 144 -14.77 -4.15 4.88
CA THR A 144 -13.65 -5.10 4.99
C THR A 144 -13.78 -6.00 6.22
N GLY A 145 -14.30 -5.47 7.34
CA GLY A 145 -14.63 -6.28 8.52
C GLY A 145 -15.72 -7.32 8.24
N LEU A 146 -16.68 -7.02 7.36
CA LEU A 146 -17.70 -7.99 6.93
C LEU A 146 -17.08 -9.08 6.05
N LEU A 147 -16.14 -8.73 5.16
CA LEU A 147 -15.40 -9.69 4.34
C LEU A 147 -14.50 -10.61 5.19
N ASP A 148 -13.89 -10.07 6.25
CA ASP A 148 -13.08 -10.84 7.22
C ASP A 148 -13.95 -11.82 8.02
N ALA A 149 -15.22 -11.48 8.26
CA ALA A 149 -16.17 -12.29 9.01
C ALA A 149 -16.78 -13.46 8.20
N ILE A 150 -16.62 -13.50 6.88
CA ILE A 150 -17.08 -14.62 6.04
C ILE A 150 -16.24 -15.86 6.41
N SER A 151 -16.90 -16.98 6.72
CA SER A 151 -16.18 -18.21 7.03
C SER A 151 -15.46 -18.76 5.80
N ASP A 152 -14.38 -19.52 6.00
CA ASP A 152 -13.67 -20.19 4.90
C ASP A 152 -14.57 -21.14 4.12
N GLU A 153 -15.50 -21.80 4.82
CA GLU A 153 -16.48 -22.69 4.23
C GLU A 153 -17.45 -21.92 3.33
N ASP A 154 -18.05 -20.85 3.84
CA ASP A 154 -18.98 -20.02 3.07
C ASP A 154 -18.31 -19.36 1.86
N LEU A 155 -17.06 -18.90 2.00
CA LEU A 155 -16.30 -18.30 0.90
C LEU A 155 -16.06 -19.32 -0.23
N ARG A 156 -15.72 -20.56 0.13
CA ARG A 156 -15.52 -21.65 -0.85
C ARG A 156 -16.84 -22.08 -1.48
N ALA A 157 -17.90 -22.22 -0.68
CA ALA A 157 -19.23 -22.58 -1.17
C ALA A 157 -19.76 -21.55 -2.16
N GLN A 158 -19.66 -20.25 -1.83
CA GLN A 158 -20.04 -19.16 -2.72
C GLN A 158 -19.24 -19.19 -4.03
N HIS A 159 -17.91 -19.40 -3.95
CA HIS A 159 -17.07 -19.49 -5.14
C HIS A 159 -17.48 -20.67 -6.04
N GLU A 160 -17.73 -21.85 -5.46
CA GLU A 160 -18.18 -23.03 -6.20
C GLU A 160 -19.55 -22.80 -6.88
N GLU A 161 -20.48 -22.14 -6.19
CA GLU A 161 -21.79 -21.80 -6.76
C GLU A 161 -21.66 -20.83 -7.94
N GLU A 162 -20.88 -19.76 -7.81
CA GLU A 162 -20.65 -18.80 -8.88
C GLU A 162 -19.86 -19.40 -10.04
N GLN A 163 -19.00 -20.38 -9.79
CA GLN A 163 -18.34 -21.18 -10.83
C GLN A 163 -19.36 -21.98 -11.64
N LYS A 164 -20.28 -22.70 -10.99
CA LYS A 164 -21.35 -23.46 -11.66
C LYS A 164 -22.23 -22.56 -12.53
N ARG A 165 -22.43 -21.31 -12.11
CA ARG A 165 -23.21 -20.30 -12.85
C ARG A 165 -22.41 -19.60 -13.96
N GLY A 166 -21.10 -19.81 -14.04
CA GLY A 166 -20.21 -19.21 -15.03
C GLY A 166 -19.78 -17.78 -14.73
N TYR A 167 -20.03 -17.28 -13.51
CA TYR A 167 -19.70 -15.91 -13.10
C TYR A 167 -18.32 -15.76 -12.45
N ALA A 168 -17.77 -16.85 -11.90
CA ALA A 168 -16.45 -16.86 -11.28
C ALA A 168 -15.49 -17.85 -11.97
N PRO A 169 -15.12 -17.67 -13.25
CA PRO A 169 -14.32 -18.64 -14.00
C PRO A 169 -12.87 -18.81 -13.48
N GLY A 170 -12.42 -17.93 -12.58
CA GLY A 170 -11.11 -18.01 -11.95
C GLY A 170 -11.04 -19.03 -10.81
N VAL A 171 -9.87 -19.09 -10.16
CA VAL A 171 -9.66 -19.85 -8.93
C VAL A 171 -9.89 -18.95 -7.72
N ILE A 172 -10.39 -19.53 -6.63
CA ILE A 172 -10.36 -18.89 -5.32
C ILE A 172 -8.90 -18.59 -4.93
N GLY A 173 -8.68 -17.55 -4.12
CA GLY A 173 -7.34 -17.21 -3.64
C GLY A 173 -6.65 -18.39 -2.95
N ALA A 174 -5.34 -18.50 -3.17
CA ALA A 174 -4.54 -19.58 -2.61
C ALA A 174 -4.60 -19.58 -1.08
N ASP A 175 -4.45 -20.77 -0.49
CA ASP A 175 -4.38 -20.89 0.96
C ASP A 175 -3.12 -20.25 1.51
N ILE A 176 -3.30 -19.35 2.47
CA ILE A 176 -2.25 -18.64 3.19
C ILE A 176 -2.18 -19.23 4.59
N ASP A 177 -0.98 -19.65 4.98
CA ASP A 177 -0.71 -20.16 6.31
C ASP A 177 -0.48 -18.99 7.27
N GLU A 178 -1.48 -18.72 8.11
CA GLU A 178 -1.45 -17.69 9.14
C GLU A 178 -0.81 -18.20 10.45
N THR A 179 -0.34 -19.46 10.48
CA THR A 179 0.36 -20.03 11.65
C THR A 179 1.61 -19.20 11.99
N GLY A 180 1.62 -18.60 13.18
CA GLY A 180 2.72 -17.75 13.64
C GLY A 180 2.71 -16.33 13.07
N LEU A 181 1.77 -16.00 12.17
CA LEU A 181 1.55 -14.65 11.65
C LEU A 181 0.35 -13.98 12.32
N ASN A 182 -0.68 -14.76 12.66
CA ASN A 182 -1.87 -14.29 13.35
C ASN A 182 -2.17 -15.18 14.57
N PRO A 183 -2.09 -14.67 15.82
CA PRO A 183 -2.40 -15.46 17.01
C PRO A 183 -3.90 -15.73 17.21
N TYR A 184 -4.78 -14.95 16.58
CA TYR A 184 -6.23 -15.03 16.73
C TYR A 184 -6.90 -15.95 15.70
N TYR A 185 -6.25 -16.13 14.55
CA TYR A 185 -6.76 -16.93 13.43
C TYR A 185 -5.64 -17.75 12.76
N PRO A 186 -5.05 -18.73 13.48
CA PRO A 186 -3.98 -19.56 12.94
C PRO A 186 -4.52 -20.65 12.01
N GLY A 187 -3.70 -21.07 11.05
CA GLY A 187 -4.03 -22.13 10.11
C GLY A 187 -4.04 -21.65 8.66
N LYS A 188 -4.55 -22.50 7.76
CA LYS A 188 -4.59 -22.22 6.33
C LYS A 188 -5.94 -21.67 5.93
N HIS A 189 -5.93 -20.48 5.36
CA HIS A 189 -7.13 -19.74 5.00
C HIS A 189 -7.06 -19.26 3.55
N PRO A 190 -8.17 -19.27 2.79
CA PRO A 190 -8.18 -18.79 1.42
C PRO A 190 -7.87 -17.30 1.38
N GLY A 191 -6.94 -16.93 0.51
CA GLY A 191 -6.62 -15.54 0.22
C GLY A 191 -7.84 -14.76 -0.26
N ARG A 192 -8.12 -13.62 0.37
CA ARG A 192 -9.33 -12.82 0.11
C ARG A 192 -9.09 -11.31 0.06
N PHE A 193 -7.95 -10.84 0.57
CA PHE A 193 -7.59 -9.44 0.59
C PHE A 193 -6.42 -9.13 -0.35
N THR A 194 -6.29 -7.87 -0.75
CA THR A 194 -5.38 -7.35 -1.81
C THR A 194 -5.81 -7.78 -3.22
N TYR A 195 -5.34 -7.06 -4.25
CA TYR A 195 -5.65 -7.39 -5.65
C TYR A 195 -5.23 -8.80 -6.08
N LEU A 196 -4.19 -9.34 -5.44
CA LEU A 196 -3.64 -10.67 -5.74
C LEU A 196 -4.14 -11.76 -4.76
N CYS A 197 -5.10 -11.44 -3.88
CA CYS A 197 -5.55 -12.35 -2.83
C CYS A 197 -4.38 -12.91 -1.99
N THR A 198 -3.35 -12.09 -1.71
CA THR A 198 -2.13 -12.52 -1.00
C THR A 198 -2.24 -12.41 0.52
N ARG A 199 -3.43 -12.10 1.04
CA ARG A 199 -3.72 -11.98 2.48
C ARG A 199 -5.07 -12.63 2.79
N ALA A 200 -5.13 -13.39 3.88
CA ALA A 200 -6.34 -14.11 4.27
C ALA A 200 -7.13 -13.41 5.38
N THR A 201 -6.44 -12.65 6.24
CA THR A 201 -7.05 -11.95 7.39
C THR A 201 -6.78 -10.45 7.37
N LEU A 202 -7.61 -9.64 8.02
CA LEU A 202 -7.31 -8.21 8.24
C LEU A 202 -6.12 -7.99 9.18
N ASP A 203 -5.88 -8.87 10.15
CA ASP A 203 -4.76 -8.76 11.09
C ASP A 203 -3.39 -8.96 10.45
N ASN A 204 -3.33 -9.63 9.29
CA ASN A 204 -2.11 -9.75 8.49
C ASN A 204 -2.21 -8.97 7.15
N GLY A 205 -3.37 -8.36 6.90
CA GLY A 205 -3.75 -7.82 5.61
C GLY A 205 -3.90 -6.29 5.60
N PRO A 206 -4.90 -5.77 4.85
CA PRO A 206 -5.18 -4.35 4.79
C PRO A 206 -5.55 -3.80 6.17
N GLY A 207 -4.95 -2.69 6.58
CA GLY A 207 -5.05 -2.18 7.95
C GLY A 207 -3.78 -2.47 8.74
N SER A 208 -3.64 -3.69 9.26
CA SER A 208 -2.47 -4.09 10.07
C SER A 208 -1.15 -4.00 9.31
N ASN A 209 -1.06 -4.57 8.11
CA ASN A 209 0.16 -4.45 7.33
C ASN A 209 0.30 -3.02 6.76
N ALA A 210 -0.83 -2.37 6.46
CA ALA A 210 -0.90 -1.05 5.87
C ALA A 210 -0.35 0.05 6.79
N ILE A 211 -0.66 0.03 8.09
CA ILE A 211 -0.11 1.00 9.05
C ILE A 211 1.42 0.91 9.12
N TRP A 212 1.99 -0.27 8.86
CA TRP A 212 3.44 -0.42 8.83
C TRP A 212 4.04 -0.09 7.46
N ASN A 213 3.53 -0.62 6.34
CA ASN A 213 4.17 -0.42 5.05
C ASN A 213 3.80 0.90 4.34
N ILE A 214 2.73 1.60 4.76
CA ILE A 214 2.32 2.90 4.19
C ILE A 214 2.83 4.07 5.03
N THR A 215 2.72 3.99 6.36
CA THR A 215 3.12 5.11 7.25
C THR A 215 4.45 4.84 7.95
N ASN A 216 4.97 3.61 7.88
CA ASN A 216 6.24 3.19 8.50
C ASN A 216 6.24 3.34 10.02
N VAL A 217 5.06 3.22 10.63
CA VAL A 217 4.87 3.30 12.08
C VAL A 217 5.27 1.97 12.72
N THR A 218 6.20 2.04 13.68
CA THR A 218 6.59 0.87 14.47
C THR A 218 5.54 0.57 15.55
N ARG A 219 5.42 -0.72 15.89
CA ARG A 219 4.45 -1.23 16.88
C ARG A 219 5.04 -2.46 17.58
N PRO A 220 4.45 -2.98 18.68
CA PRO A 220 5.11 -3.98 19.51
C PRO A 220 5.51 -5.28 18.78
N ASP A 221 4.71 -5.75 17.81
CA ASP A 221 5.00 -6.91 16.96
C ASP A 221 5.89 -6.57 15.75
N ARG A 222 6.13 -5.28 15.45
CA ARG A 222 6.98 -4.80 14.34
C ARG A 222 7.79 -3.57 14.74
N GLN A 223 8.94 -3.84 15.34
CA GLN A 223 9.88 -2.85 15.86
C GLN A 223 11.01 -2.51 14.87
N TYR A 224 10.68 -2.41 13.58
CA TYR A 224 11.65 -2.16 12.52
C TYR A 224 11.02 -1.35 11.38
N HIS A 225 11.85 -0.60 10.65
CA HIS A 225 11.38 0.21 9.54
C HIS A 225 11.05 -0.62 8.28
N TYR A 226 10.06 -0.16 7.52
CA TYR A 226 9.73 -0.64 6.19
C TYR A 226 10.63 0.01 5.13
N ILE A 227 11.91 -0.38 5.12
CA ILE A 227 12.94 0.12 4.21
C ILE A 227 13.81 -1.03 3.69
N THR A 228 14.59 -0.76 2.64
CA THR A 228 15.62 -1.69 2.15
C THR A 228 16.97 -1.41 2.80
N SER A 229 17.87 -2.40 2.77
CA SER A 229 19.25 -2.21 3.22
C SER A 229 20.01 -1.20 2.37
N GLU A 230 19.72 -1.14 1.06
CA GLU A 230 20.37 -0.15 0.17
C GLU A 230 19.90 1.28 0.52
N TYR A 231 18.62 1.46 0.85
CA TYR A 231 18.14 2.75 1.35
C TYR A 231 18.87 3.15 2.65
N ALA A 232 19.03 2.22 3.59
CA ALA A 232 19.72 2.48 4.84
C ALA A 232 21.18 2.91 4.61
N LYS A 233 21.89 2.20 3.73
CA LYS A 233 23.27 2.48 3.35
C LYS A 233 23.43 3.85 2.66
N VAL A 234 22.59 4.15 1.67
CA VAL A 234 22.64 5.45 0.98
C VAL A 234 22.33 6.60 1.94
N SER A 235 21.33 6.41 2.81
CA SER A 235 20.95 7.42 3.81
C SER A 235 22.03 7.63 4.86
N SER A 236 22.70 6.57 5.32
CA SER A 236 23.76 6.67 6.32
C SER A 236 25.02 7.35 5.80
N GLN A 237 25.26 7.29 4.49
CA GLN A 237 26.40 7.94 3.81
C GLN A 237 26.13 9.40 3.44
N ASP A 238 24.92 9.90 3.62
CA ASP A 238 24.54 11.25 3.24
C ASP A 238 25.09 12.29 4.24
N PRO A 239 25.97 13.23 3.80
CA PRO A 239 26.58 14.20 4.69
C PRO A 239 25.57 15.13 5.37
N ASP A 240 24.45 15.47 4.71
CA ASP A 240 23.43 16.35 5.26
C ASP A 240 22.69 15.63 6.40
N ILE A 241 22.46 14.33 6.26
CA ILE A 241 21.83 13.49 7.28
C ILE A 241 22.78 13.33 8.48
N GLN A 242 24.05 13.01 8.23
CA GLN A 242 25.06 12.93 9.29
C GLN A 242 25.19 14.24 10.07
N GLN A 243 25.24 15.37 9.36
CA GLN A 243 25.32 16.68 9.98
C GLN A 243 24.07 17.01 10.80
N ALA A 244 22.88 16.75 10.27
CA ALA A 244 21.62 17.08 10.92
C ALA A 244 21.37 16.22 12.18
N LEU A 245 21.79 14.95 12.17
CA LEU A 245 21.65 14.04 13.31
C LEU A 245 22.82 14.13 14.29
N GLY A 246 23.97 14.67 13.87
CA GLY A 246 25.20 14.63 14.66
C GLY A 246 25.71 13.21 14.89
N GLN A 247 25.42 12.31 13.96
CA GLN A 247 25.74 10.88 14.01
C GLN A 247 26.61 10.48 12.81
N ASN A 248 27.44 9.46 13.00
CA ASN A 248 28.25 8.89 11.93
C ASN A 248 27.46 7.86 11.09
N GLU A 249 28.07 7.39 9.99
CA GLU A 249 27.47 6.41 9.08
C GLU A 249 27.02 5.13 9.80
N GLU A 250 27.84 4.56 10.68
CA GLU A 250 27.53 3.31 11.38
C GLU A 250 26.34 3.47 12.34
N GLU A 251 26.30 4.57 13.09
CA GLU A 251 25.19 4.89 14.00
C GLU A 251 23.85 5.02 13.26
N ILE A 252 23.85 5.72 12.13
CA ILE A 252 22.64 5.92 11.31
C ILE A 252 22.22 4.60 10.66
N TYR A 253 23.15 3.84 10.10
CA TYR A 253 22.85 2.55 9.48
C TYR A 253 22.25 1.57 10.49
N ASN A 254 22.86 1.46 11.68
CA ASN A 254 22.39 0.59 12.76
C ASN A 254 21.00 0.99 13.26
N TYR A 255 20.71 2.30 13.36
CA TYR A 255 19.38 2.79 13.67
C TYR A 255 18.36 2.38 12.59
N LEU A 256 18.66 2.68 11.32
CA LEU A 256 17.75 2.40 10.20
C LEU A 256 17.45 0.90 10.06
N MET A 257 18.45 0.05 10.31
CA MET A 257 18.32 -1.42 10.21
C MET A 257 17.92 -2.11 11.52
N SER A 258 17.67 -1.35 12.60
CA SER A 258 17.32 -1.90 13.90
C SER A 258 16.07 -2.77 13.84
N ARG A 259 16.08 -3.85 14.62
CA ARG A 259 14.95 -4.75 14.86
C ARG A 259 14.33 -4.59 16.24
N GLU A 260 14.82 -3.62 17.01
CA GLU A 260 14.46 -3.36 18.41
C GLU A 260 14.09 -1.88 18.60
N LEU A 261 13.49 -1.26 17.58
CA LEU A 261 13.02 0.13 17.68
C LEU A 261 11.91 0.23 18.72
N LYS A 262 11.96 1.30 19.53
CA LYS A 262 10.84 1.66 20.40
C LYS A 262 9.56 1.80 19.54
N PRO A 263 8.47 1.09 19.89
CA PRO A 263 7.18 1.27 19.23
C PRO A 263 6.71 2.73 19.27
N GLU A 264 6.34 3.27 18.11
CA GLU A 264 5.66 4.56 17.99
C GLU A 264 4.17 4.44 18.35
N MET A 265 3.55 3.31 17.99
CA MET A 265 2.18 2.96 18.37
C MET A 265 2.20 1.96 19.54
N THR A 266 1.42 2.22 20.58
CA THR A 266 1.25 1.27 21.69
C THR A 266 0.37 0.08 21.27
N MET A 267 0.38 -1.02 22.04
CA MET A 267 -0.55 -2.13 21.76
C MET A 267 -2.01 -1.69 21.92
N GLU A 268 -2.31 -0.87 22.94
CA GLU A 268 -3.65 -0.35 23.17
C GLU A 268 -4.14 0.51 22.00
N ASP A 269 -3.28 1.39 21.47
CA ASP A 269 -3.61 2.16 20.26
C ASP A 269 -3.84 1.22 19.07
N TYR A 270 -2.96 0.24 18.87
CA TYR A 270 -3.08 -0.73 17.77
C TYR A 270 -4.40 -1.51 17.85
N ASP A 271 -4.76 -2.01 19.03
CA ASP A 271 -6.02 -2.72 19.26
C ASP A 271 -7.22 -1.82 18.96
N ALA A 272 -7.20 -0.58 19.43
CA ALA A 272 -8.24 0.40 19.14
C ALA A 272 -8.33 0.72 17.62
N PHE A 273 -7.20 0.81 16.92
CA PHE A 273 -7.16 0.96 15.46
C PHE A 273 -7.79 -0.26 14.76
N MET A 274 -7.47 -1.48 15.20
CA MET A 274 -8.02 -2.69 14.59
C MET A 274 -9.53 -2.84 14.85
N VAL A 275 -10.01 -2.44 16.04
CA VAL A 275 -11.45 -2.34 16.32
C VAL A 275 -12.13 -1.33 15.40
N TRP A 276 -11.56 -0.13 15.26
CA TRP A 276 -12.09 0.89 14.35
C TRP A 276 -12.14 0.39 12.91
N HIS A 277 -11.04 -0.18 12.41
CA HIS A 277 -10.90 -0.64 11.02
C HIS A 277 -11.87 -1.77 10.69
N ARG A 278 -12.13 -2.69 11.63
CA ARG A 278 -13.17 -3.72 11.51
C ARG A 278 -14.59 -3.15 11.62
N GLY A 279 -14.76 -2.11 12.41
CA GLY A 279 -16.03 -1.41 12.63
C GLY A 279 -16.48 -0.52 11.47
N LEU A 280 -15.67 -0.35 10.41
CA LEU A 280 -16.03 0.38 9.20
C LEU A 280 -17.10 -0.37 8.38
N ALA A 281 -18.34 -0.31 8.86
CA ALA A 281 -19.49 -0.88 8.18
C ALA A 281 -19.82 -0.13 6.87
N VAL A 282 -20.50 -0.82 5.96
CA VAL A 282 -21.16 -0.20 4.80
C VAL A 282 -22.15 0.84 5.34
N PRO A 283 -22.10 2.12 4.92
CA PRO A 283 -23.18 3.04 5.22
C PRO A 283 -24.47 2.38 4.74
N ALA A 284 -25.44 2.19 5.63
CA ALA A 284 -26.75 1.67 5.26
C ALA A 284 -27.17 2.38 3.97
N ALA A 285 -27.38 1.61 2.90
CA ALA A 285 -27.72 2.17 1.61
C ALA A 285 -28.99 2.98 1.82
N ARG A 286 -28.83 4.30 1.88
CA ARG A 286 -29.96 5.20 2.11
C ARG A 286 -30.87 5.00 0.91
N ASN A 287 -32.12 4.64 1.17
CA ASN A 287 -33.19 4.58 0.18
C ASN A 287 -33.09 3.41 -0.82
N LEU A 288 -32.72 2.19 -0.39
CA LEU A 288 -32.97 1.00 -1.23
C LEU A 288 -34.47 0.67 -1.36
N ASP A 289 -35.30 1.26 -0.48
CA ASP A 289 -36.75 1.08 -0.45
C ASP A 289 -37.54 2.33 -0.93
N ASP A 290 -36.89 3.41 -1.42
CA ASP A 290 -37.57 4.57 -2.03
C ASP A 290 -37.43 4.60 -3.57
#